data_AF-A0A399WW16-F1
#
_entry.id   AF-A0A399WW16-F1
#
_cell.length_a   1.000
_cell.length_b   1.000
_cell.length_c   1.000
_cell.angle_alpha   90.00
_cell.angle_beta   90.00
_cell.angle_gamma   90.00
#
_symmetry.space_group_name_H-M   'P 1'
#
loop_
_entity.id
_entity.type
_entity.pdbx_description
1 polymer ?
#
loop_
_entity_poly.entity_id
_entity_poly.type
_entity_poly.pdbx_seq_one_letter_code
_entity_poly.pdbx_strand_id
1 'polypeptide(L)'
;MTVRVRFAPSPTGYLHIGSARTALFNYLYARHTGGRFLLRIEDTDLARSTDESTRSILDGLKWLGFAPDEEIVFQSNNADKHREAAKRLLAEGKAYRDFTPKAEPNDANVKEAIKERARQQGGDKNFRDNPYRDLSSEESDARAAAGEPFAIRLKVPAEGKTSFEDGVYGLQERDYSETEDLVLLRSDGHPLYNLAVVLDDIEMQITDVIRGQDHLTNTHKQLLIYSALDAEPPRFAHLPLILAPNKGKLSKRKHGEVVSMTTYRDAGFVAAAFRNFLALLGWSAGEEKEIYSLDELIKKFTLEGIHRSNAVFNFHEGDPKRWTDDKAIWMNAEYIRTMSLAELLPLVKSELKANKLWREEYEPDGRALMTSISSTSAQAFESSTEIGDRPESIAIDRPRYGSHDWFVSTVDLIRARFFTLKDFSTQGRAYFSEDFDFDPAAVAKNLTKFPELQEWLPELADRFEAELGEIGADQPVAGNLPLTDACCSDRFFESNIEAVVKAFAEEKGTKLGVIMNGARTLLTGVAVGPSMLSVFETIGLSRTIYRLKSRLAWNEGVKDPVVR
;
A
#
# COMPACT_ATOMS: atom_id res chain seq x y z
N MET A 1 -4.09 31.60 -10.00
CA MET A 1 -4.79 30.45 -10.60
C MET A 1 -4.69 29.31 -9.59
N THR A 2 -5.80 28.63 -9.26
CA THR A 2 -5.76 27.47 -8.36
C THR A 2 -5.15 26.28 -9.08
N VAL A 3 -4.18 25.59 -8.46
CA VAL A 3 -3.53 24.41 -9.06
C VAL A 3 -4.58 23.30 -9.27
N ARG A 4 -4.59 22.70 -10.45
CA ARG A 4 -5.45 21.56 -10.81
C ARG A 4 -4.58 20.51 -11.48
N VAL A 5 -4.49 19.35 -10.83
CA VAL A 5 -3.77 18.18 -11.32
C VAL A 5 -4.72 17.01 -11.50
N ARG A 6 -4.31 16.02 -12.30
CA ARG A 6 -5.10 14.81 -12.51
C ARG A 6 -4.26 13.54 -12.52
N PHE A 7 -4.83 12.49 -11.94
CA PHE A 7 -4.42 11.13 -12.23
C PHE A 7 -5.32 10.57 -13.34
N ALA A 8 -4.72 10.14 -14.45
CA ALA A 8 -5.43 9.70 -15.65
C ALA A 8 -5.07 8.25 -16.05
N PRO A 9 -5.52 7.20 -15.32
CA PRO A 9 -5.18 5.82 -15.64
C PRO A 9 -6.07 5.24 -16.75
N SER A 10 -5.48 4.45 -17.64
CA SER A 10 -6.25 3.55 -18.54
C SER A 10 -6.59 2.24 -17.81
N PRO A 11 -7.86 1.78 -17.81
CA PRO A 11 -8.30 0.61 -17.07
C PRO A 11 -7.99 -0.71 -17.80
N THR A 12 -6.73 -0.96 -18.13
CA THR A 12 -6.27 -2.18 -18.81
C THR A 12 -5.63 -3.20 -17.86
N GLY A 13 -6.04 -3.18 -16.59
CA GLY A 13 -5.53 -3.99 -15.49
C GLY A 13 -5.47 -3.20 -14.17
N TYR A 14 -5.06 -3.85 -13.08
CA TYR A 14 -5.02 -3.30 -11.72
C TYR A 14 -4.17 -2.02 -11.56
N LEU A 15 -4.38 -1.27 -10.47
CA LEU A 15 -3.52 -0.14 -10.09
C LEU A 15 -2.13 -0.66 -9.71
N HIS A 16 -1.16 -0.38 -10.57
CA HIS A 16 0.22 -0.81 -10.34
C HIS A 16 1.05 0.24 -9.60
N ILE A 17 2.14 -0.18 -8.96
CA ILE A 17 2.99 0.64 -8.09
C ILE A 17 3.46 1.97 -8.73
N GLY A 18 3.81 1.95 -10.02
CA GLY A 18 4.22 3.16 -10.75
C GLY A 18 3.07 4.15 -10.94
N SER A 19 1.87 3.65 -11.30
CA SER A 19 0.67 4.48 -11.39
C SER A 19 0.23 4.98 -10.02
N ALA A 20 0.33 4.15 -8.98
CA ALA A 20 0.03 4.55 -7.60
C ALA A 20 0.96 5.66 -7.11
N ARG A 21 2.26 5.59 -7.45
CA ARG A 21 3.21 6.68 -7.17
C ARG A 21 2.84 7.96 -7.93
N THR A 22 2.48 7.86 -9.22
CA THR A 22 1.99 9.02 -9.97
C THR A 22 0.74 9.63 -9.32
N ALA A 23 -0.22 8.81 -8.90
CA ALA A 23 -1.41 9.27 -8.17
C ALA A 23 -1.03 9.97 -6.86
N LEU A 24 -0.13 9.37 -6.07
CA LEU A 24 0.39 9.94 -4.83
C LEU A 24 1.03 11.31 -5.07
N PHE A 25 1.89 11.46 -6.07
CA PHE A 25 2.59 12.74 -6.31
C PHE A 25 1.63 13.84 -6.76
N ASN A 26 0.64 13.50 -7.60
CA ASN A 26 -0.43 14.44 -7.93
C ASN A 26 -1.23 14.82 -6.66
N TYR A 27 -1.60 13.85 -5.83
CA TYR A 27 -2.32 14.10 -4.58
C TYR A 27 -1.52 15.00 -3.61
N LEU A 28 -0.25 14.68 -3.37
CA LEU A 28 0.62 15.47 -2.50
C LEU A 28 0.82 16.88 -3.05
N TYR A 29 1.07 17.04 -4.36
CA TYR A 29 1.23 18.36 -4.97
C TYR A 29 -0.04 19.22 -4.87
N ALA A 30 -1.20 18.63 -5.13
CA ALA A 30 -2.49 19.32 -4.98
C ALA A 30 -2.67 19.79 -3.54
N ARG A 31 -2.45 18.92 -2.54
CA ARG A 31 -2.62 19.27 -1.13
C ARG A 31 -1.58 20.30 -0.67
N HIS A 32 -0.33 20.17 -1.10
CA HIS A 32 0.75 21.10 -0.78
C HIS A 32 0.45 22.52 -1.26
N THR A 33 -0.09 22.64 -2.47
CA THR A 33 -0.38 23.92 -3.13
C THR A 33 -1.78 24.48 -2.84
N GLY A 34 -2.60 23.77 -2.05
CA GLY A 34 -4.01 24.11 -1.85
C GLY A 34 -4.87 23.98 -3.12
N GLY A 35 -4.41 23.17 -4.07
CA GLY A 35 -5.06 22.86 -5.35
C GLY A 35 -6.06 21.70 -5.28
N ARG A 36 -6.45 21.23 -6.47
CA ARG A 36 -7.41 20.13 -6.68
C ARG A 36 -6.75 18.91 -7.32
N PHE A 37 -7.04 17.74 -6.76
CA PHE A 37 -6.68 16.43 -7.28
C PHE A 37 -7.89 15.80 -7.98
N LEU A 38 -7.79 15.61 -9.30
CA LEU A 38 -8.85 15.06 -10.14
C LEU A 38 -8.53 13.64 -10.60
N LEU A 39 -9.57 12.88 -10.93
CA LEU A 39 -9.45 11.52 -11.47
C LEU A 39 -10.18 11.42 -12.81
N ARG A 40 -9.46 10.98 -13.86
CA ARG A 40 -10.02 10.71 -15.18
C ARG A 40 -9.69 9.28 -15.63
N ILE A 41 -10.69 8.44 -15.85
CA ILE A 41 -10.48 7.09 -16.38
C ILE A 41 -10.39 7.16 -17.91
N GLU A 42 -9.25 6.73 -18.46
CA GLU A 42 -9.00 6.74 -19.91
C GLU A 42 -9.42 5.39 -20.54
N ASP A 43 -10.73 5.17 -20.60
CA ASP A 43 -11.40 3.93 -21.02
C ASP A 43 -11.71 3.86 -22.53
N THR A 44 -11.00 4.63 -23.36
CA THR A 44 -11.27 4.72 -24.82
C THR A 44 -10.88 3.47 -25.61
N ASP A 45 -10.00 2.62 -25.08
CA ASP A 45 -9.65 1.34 -25.70
C ASP A 45 -10.58 0.22 -25.23
N LEU A 46 -11.75 0.10 -25.87
CA LEU A 46 -12.79 -0.87 -25.53
C LEU A 46 -12.32 -2.34 -25.54
N ALA A 47 -11.25 -2.66 -26.28
CA ALA A 47 -10.74 -4.04 -26.34
C ALA A 47 -9.90 -4.43 -25.11
N ARG A 48 -9.33 -3.44 -24.42
CA ARG A 48 -8.45 -3.66 -23.26
C ARG A 48 -9.04 -3.10 -21.95
N SER A 49 -9.95 -2.15 -22.03
CA SER A 49 -10.62 -1.55 -20.88
C SER A 49 -11.68 -2.49 -20.33
N THR A 50 -11.61 -2.80 -19.03
CA THR A 50 -12.62 -3.65 -18.36
C THR A 50 -13.13 -3.00 -17.08
N ASP A 51 -14.41 -3.23 -16.76
CA ASP A 51 -15.03 -2.77 -15.50
C ASP A 51 -14.28 -3.27 -14.27
N GLU A 52 -13.77 -4.51 -14.32
CA GLU A 52 -12.95 -5.10 -13.26
C GLU A 52 -11.66 -4.32 -13.05
N SER A 53 -10.99 -3.92 -14.13
CA SER A 53 -9.78 -3.10 -14.05
C SER A 53 -10.08 -1.72 -13.47
N THR A 54 -11.19 -1.10 -13.89
CA THR A 54 -11.67 0.18 -13.32
C THR A 54 -11.90 0.04 -11.82
N ARG A 55 -12.64 -0.98 -11.37
CA ARG A 55 -12.87 -1.23 -9.93
C ARG A 55 -11.58 -1.45 -9.17
N SER A 56 -10.67 -2.28 -9.69
CA SER A 56 -9.36 -2.52 -9.09
C SER A 56 -8.55 -1.22 -8.92
N ILE A 57 -8.64 -0.31 -9.88
CA ILE A 57 -8.00 1.00 -9.78
C ILE A 57 -8.63 1.84 -8.66
N LEU A 58 -9.95 1.94 -8.64
CA LEU A 58 -10.69 2.73 -7.64
C LEU A 58 -10.48 2.18 -6.23
N ASP A 59 -10.50 0.86 -6.05
CA ASP A 59 -10.25 0.20 -4.76
C ASP A 59 -8.82 0.45 -4.27
N GLY A 60 -7.84 0.42 -5.18
CA GLY A 60 -6.46 0.76 -4.87
C GLY A 60 -6.28 2.21 -4.43
N LEU A 61 -6.91 3.17 -5.13
CA LEU A 61 -6.90 4.58 -4.75
C LEU A 61 -7.61 4.82 -3.42
N LYS A 62 -8.75 4.15 -3.19
CA LYS A 62 -9.52 4.22 -1.95
C LYS A 62 -8.71 3.69 -0.77
N TRP A 63 -8.04 2.55 -0.93
CA TRP A 63 -7.16 2.00 0.11
C TRP A 63 -6.02 2.95 0.47
N LEU A 64 -5.40 3.59 -0.53
CA LEU A 64 -4.37 4.61 -0.30
C LEU A 64 -4.92 5.93 0.25
N GLY A 65 -6.24 6.13 0.25
CA GLY A 65 -6.89 7.36 0.72
C GLY A 65 -6.76 8.53 -0.26
N PHE A 66 -6.72 8.25 -1.57
CA PHE A 66 -6.65 9.28 -2.62
C PHE A 66 -8.03 9.53 -3.24
N ALA A 67 -8.90 10.19 -2.48
CA ALA A 67 -10.20 10.62 -3.00
C ALA A 67 -10.02 11.81 -3.97
N PRO A 68 -10.65 11.80 -5.15
CA PRO A 68 -10.69 12.97 -6.02
C PRO A 68 -11.56 14.07 -5.39
N ASP A 69 -11.21 15.33 -5.67
CA ASP A 69 -11.94 16.50 -5.15
C ASP A 69 -13.21 16.82 -5.95
N GLU A 70 -13.36 16.21 -7.13
CA GLU A 70 -14.49 16.38 -8.04
C GLU A 70 -14.93 15.01 -8.60
N GLU A 71 -16.02 14.98 -9.35
CA GLU A 71 -16.55 13.76 -9.95
C GLU A 71 -15.53 13.11 -10.90
N ILE A 72 -15.58 11.77 -10.94
CA ILE A 72 -14.72 10.97 -11.80
C ILE A 72 -15.16 11.15 -13.25
N VAL A 73 -14.23 11.57 -14.11
CA VAL A 73 -14.47 11.72 -15.54
C VAL A 73 -14.14 10.42 -16.26
N PHE A 74 -15.04 9.93 -17.11
CA PHE A 74 -14.78 8.82 -18.03
C PHE A 74 -14.56 9.36 -19.43
N GLN A 75 -13.40 9.08 -20.01
CA GLN A 75 -12.99 9.65 -21.30
C GLN A 75 -13.88 9.16 -22.46
N SER A 76 -14.40 7.95 -22.36
CA SER A 76 -15.37 7.39 -23.32
C SER A 76 -16.60 8.28 -23.50
N ASN A 77 -17.08 8.94 -22.45
CA ASN A 77 -18.23 9.87 -22.50
C ASN A 77 -17.94 11.14 -23.31
N ASN A 78 -16.67 11.48 -23.53
CA ASN A 78 -16.24 12.67 -24.29
C ASN A 78 -15.88 12.36 -25.75
N ALA A 79 -16.02 11.11 -26.20
CA ALA A 79 -15.57 10.69 -27.53
C ALA A 79 -16.16 11.52 -28.69
N ASP A 80 -17.43 11.93 -28.59
CA ASP A 80 -18.06 12.79 -29.59
C ASP A 80 -17.45 14.20 -29.62
N LYS A 81 -17.17 14.80 -28.45
CA LYS A 81 -16.47 16.09 -28.37
C LYS A 81 -15.09 16.01 -29.02
N HIS A 82 -14.38 14.90 -28.81
CA HIS A 82 -13.09 14.67 -29.44
C HIS A 82 -13.20 14.57 -30.97
N ARG A 83 -14.20 13.84 -31.47
CA ARG A 83 -14.48 13.76 -32.92
C ARG A 83 -14.78 15.13 -33.52
N GLU A 84 -15.64 15.90 -32.87
CA GLU A 84 -16.01 17.23 -33.36
C GLU A 84 -14.82 18.19 -33.36
N ALA A 85 -13.95 18.13 -32.35
CA ALA A 85 -12.71 18.91 -32.34
C ALA A 85 -11.77 18.54 -33.51
N ALA A 86 -11.62 17.24 -33.82
CA ALA A 86 -10.82 16.79 -34.96
C ALA A 86 -11.39 17.30 -36.29
N LYS A 87 -12.72 17.24 -36.46
CA LYS A 87 -13.41 17.77 -37.64
C LYS A 87 -13.31 19.29 -37.74
N ARG A 88 -13.36 19.99 -36.62
CA ARG A 88 -13.15 21.46 -36.56
C ARG A 88 -11.74 21.82 -37.05
N LEU A 89 -10.71 21.14 -36.54
CA LEU A 89 -9.33 21.36 -36.99
C LEU A 89 -9.15 21.07 -38.49
N LEU A 90 -9.88 20.09 -39.03
CA LEU A 90 -9.93 19.81 -40.46
C LEU A 90 -10.59 20.96 -41.24
N ALA A 91 -11.73 21.45 -40.78
CA ALA A 91 -12.44 22.58 -41.41
C ALA A 91 -11.63 23.88 -41.37
N GLU A 92 -10.81 24.09 -40.34
CA GLU A 92 -9.90 25.23 -40.21
C GLU A 92 -8.62 25.09 -41.06
N GLY A 93 -8.44 23.97 -41.78
CA GLY A 93 -7.23 23.69 -42.57
C GLY A 93 -5.99 23.36 -41.74
N LYS A 94 -6.11 23.29 -40.41
CA LYS A 94 -5.05 22.88 -39.48
C LYS A 94 -4.78 21.38 -39.53
N ALA A 95 -5.76 20.59 -39.99
CA ALA A 95 -5.64 19.15 -40.20
C ALA A 95 -6.00 18.76 -41.64
N TYR A 96 -5.71 17.52 -42.04
CA TYR A 96 -6.03 16.95 -43.36
C TYR A 96 -6.52 15.50 -43.26
N ARG A 97 -7.19 15.02 -44.31
CA ARG A 97 -7.58 13.61 -44.44
C ARG A 97 -6.44 12.79 -45.03
N ASP A 98 -6.05 11.72 -44.36
CA ASP A 98 -5.09 10.74 -44.84
C ASP A 98 -5.82 9.47 -45.31
N PHE A 99 -5.83 9.24 -46.62
CA PHE A 99 -6.45 8.08 -47.27
C PHE A 99 -5.50 6.88 -47.40
N THR A 100 -4.33 6.91 -46.74
CA THR A 100 -3.41 5.77 -46.75
C THR A 100 -4.13 4.52 -46.22
N PRO A 101 -4.23 3.44 -47.02
CA PRO A 101 -4.91 2.22 -46.59
C PRO A 101 -4.29 1.65 -45.32
N LYS A 102 -5.12 1.13 -44.42
CA LYS A 102 -4.66 0.44 -43.22
C LYS A 102 -3.90 -0.82 -43.64
N ALA A 103 -2.58 -0.83 -43.55
CA ALA A 103 -1.82 -2.06 -43.75
C ALA A 103 -2.23 -3.08 -42.69
N GLU A 104 -2.62 -4.30 -43.10
CA GLU A 104 -2.87 -5.38 -42.15
C GLU A 104 -1.55 -5.75 -41.46
N PRO A 105 -1.48 -5.71 -40.12
CA PRO A 105 -0.26 -6.05 -39.42
C PRO A 105 -0.08 -7.58 -39.47
N ASN A 106 0.86 -8.06 -40.30
CA ASN A 106 1.43 -9.39 -40.16
C ASN A 106 2.82 -9.28 -39.47
N ASP A 107 3.25 -10.34 -38.80
CA ASP A 107 4.52 -10.36 -38.04
C ASP A 107 5.77 -10.05 -38.89
N ALA A 108 5.70 -10.26 -40.22
CA ALA A 108 6.78 -9.93 -41.14
C ALA A 108 6.86 -8.41 -41.37
N ASN A 109 5.74 -7.72 -41.58
CA ASN A 109 5.64 -6.27 -41.78
C ASN A 109 6.09 -5.48 -40.54
N VAL A 110 5.85 -6.00 -39.33
CA VAL A 110 6.28 -5.37 -38.07
C VAL A 110 7.80 -5.48 -37.88
N LYS A 111 8.39 -6.66 -38.16
CA LYS A 111 9.85 -6.85 -38.09
C LYS A 111 10.59 -6.13 -39.21
N GLU A 112 10.01 -6.04 -40.40
CA GLU A 112 10.53 -5.22 -41.50
C GLU A 112 10.43 -3.73 -41.18
N ALA A 113 9.30 -3.22 -40.68
CA ALA A 113 9.17 -1.83 -40.25
C ALA A 113 10.16 -1.44 -39.12
N ILE A 114 10.47 -2.38 -38.22
CA ILE A 114 11.51 -2.19 -37.18
C ILE A 114 12.92 -2.21 -37.79
N LYS A 115 13.21 -3.12 -38.72
CA LYS A 115 14.50 -3.19 -39.45
C LYS A 115 14.71 -2.00 -40.40
N GLU A 116 13.67 -1.51 -41.05
CA GLU A 116 13.68 -0.30 -41.87
C GLU A 116 13.86 0.93 -41.01
N ARG A 117 13.13 1.06 -39.89
CA ARG A 117 13.37 2.15 -38.91
C ARG A 117 14.82 2.17 -38.40
N ALA A 118 15.45 1.01 -38.22
CA ALA A 118 16.84 0.91 -37.82
C ALA A 118 17.84 1.19 -38.96
N ARG A 119 17.51 0.86 -40.21
CA ARG A 119 18.36 1.13 -41.40
C ARG A 119 18.23 2.57 -41.92
N GLN A 120 17.12 3.25 -41.66
CA GLN A 120 16.77 4.56 -42.22
C GLN A 120 17.24 5.77 -41.36
N GLN A 121 17.95 5.53 -40.24
CA GLN A 121 18.50 6.60 -39.38
C GLN A 121 19.68 7.39 -39.99
N GLY A 122 20.05 7.13 -41.25
CA GLY A 122 21.19 7.77 -41.93
C GLY A 122 20.85 8.70 -43.10
N GLY A 123 19.57 9.00 -43.35
CA GLY A 123 19.13 9.88 -44.45
C GLY A 123 18.27 11.05 -43.97
N ASP A 124 18.34 12.15 -44.71
CA ASP A 124 17.58 13.40 -44.50
C ASP A 124 16.08 13.16 -44.82
N LYS A 125 15.36 12.49 -43.91
CA LYS A 125 13.95 12.15 -44.09
C LYS A 125 13.06 13.20 -43.44
N ASN A 126 12.17 13.80 -44.22
CA ASN A 126 11.07 14.60 -43.70
C ASN A 126 10.02 13.68 -43.06
N PHE A 127 9.89 13.72 -41.72
CA PHE A 127 8.94 12.90 -40.97
C PHE A 127 7.46 13.20 -41.27
N ARG A 128 7.19 14.27 -42.00
CA ARG A 128 5.85 14.76 -42.38
C ARG A 128 5.50 14.43 -43.84
N ASP A 129 6.34 13.64 -44.52
CA ASP A 129 6.07 13.19 -45.87
C ASP A 129 4.80 12.32 -45.91
N ASN A 130 3.74 12.87 -46.50
CA ASN A 130 2.46 12.21 -46.69
C ASN A 130 1.83 12.75 -47.97
N PRO A 131 1.48 11.88 -48.94
CA PRO A 131 0.98 12.31 -50.25
C PRO A 131 -0.38 13.03 -50.19
N TYR A 132 -1.12 12.90 -49.09
CA TYR A 132 -2.43 13.54 -48.89
C TYR A 132 -2.35 14.86 -48.11
N ARG A 133 -1.16 15.25 -47.63
CA ARG A 133 -0.99 16.43 -46.77
C ARG A 133 -1.41 17.74 -47.44
N ASP A 134 -1.05 17.88 -48.70
CA ASP A 134 -1.29 19.08 -49.52
C ASP A 134 -2.32 18.83 -50.64
N LEU A 135 -3.14 17.78 -50.48
CA LEU A 135 -4.29 17.51 -51.34
C LEU A 135 -5.26 18.69 -51.29
N SER A 136 -5.85 19.08 -52.41
CA SER A 136 -6.87 20.14 -52.41
C SER A 136 -8.11 19.73 -51.61
N SER A 137 -8.82 20.71 -51.06
CA SER A 137 -10.07 20.48 -50.33
C SER A 137 -11.10 19.76 -51.21
N GLU A 138 -11.19 20.13 -52.49
CA GLU A 138 -12.14 19.55 -53.44
C GLU A 138 -11.86 18.06 -53.69
N GLU A 139 -10.60 17.67 -53.90
CA GLU A 139 -10.25 16.27 -54.10
C GLU A 139 -10.43 15.47 -52.80
N SER A 140 -10.04 16.05 -51.66
CA SER A 140 -10.22 15.43 -50.34
C SER A 140 -11.69 15.13 -50.05
N ASP A 141 -12.56 16.12 -50.30
CA ASP A 141 -14.00 15.98 -50.08
C ASP A 141 -14.63 14.99 -51.06
N ALA A 142 -14.20 14.98 -52.33
CA ALA A 142 -14.68 14.01 -53.32
C ALA A 142 -14.36 12.57 -52.93
N ARG A 143 -13.12 12.28 -52.48
CA ARG A 143 -12.71 10.96 -52.00
C ARG A 143 -13.47 10.52 -50.76
N ALA A 144 -13.62 11.43 -49.79
CA ALA A 144 -14.41 11.16 -48.59
C ALA A 144 -15.89 10.89 -48.92
N ALA A 145 -16.49 11.66 -49.84
CA ALA A 145 -17.86 11.48 -50.30
C ALA A 145 -18.05 10.17 -51.08
N ALA A 146 -17.01 9.68 -51.75
CA ALA A 146 -16.98 8.35 -52.39
C ALA A 146 -16.89 7.19 -51.38
N GLY A 147 -16.81 7.47 -50.08
CA GLY A 147 -16.73 6.47 -49.02
C GLY A 147 -15.33 5.89 -48.80
N GLU A 148 -14.29 6.50 -49.36
CA GLU A 148 -12.91 6.08 -49.12
C GLU A 148 -12.56 6.27 -47.62
N PRO A 149 -12.08 5.23 -46.91
CA PRO A 149 -11.74 5.36 -45.49
C PRO A 149 -10.55 6.30 -45.29
N PHE A 150 -10.62 7.20 -44.32
CA PHE A 150 -9.53 8.15 -44.05
C PHE A 150 -9.31 8.38 -42.55
N ALA A 151 -8.07 8.64 -42.16
CA ALA A 151 -7.74 9.20 -40.85
C ALA A 151 -7.71 10.74 -40.92
N ILE A 152 -7.86 11.43 -39.79
CA ILE A 152 -7.63 12.88 -39.70
C ILE A 152 -6.28 13.12 -39.03
N ARG A 153 -5.40 13.89 -39.67
CA ARG A 153 -4.05 14.23 -39.16
C ARG A 153 -3.86 15.71 -38.95
N LEU A 154 -3.29 16.10 -37.81
CA LEU A 154 -2.84 17.46 -37.56
C LEU A 154 -1.59 17.78 -38.39
N LYS A 155 -1.55 18.94 -39.04
CA LYS A 155 -0.37 19.43 -39.74
C LYS A 155 0.63 19.99 -38.74
N VAL A 156 1.81 19.38 -38.65
CA VAL A 156 2.95 20.01 -37.93
C VAL A 156 3.52 21.13 -38.80
N PRO A 157 3.77 22.36 -38.29
CA PRO A 157 4.32 23.45 -39.09
C PRO A 157 5.68 23.10 -39.71
N ALA A 158 6.04 23.74 -40.83
CA ALA A 158 7.24 23.43 -41.62
C ALA A 158 8.55 23.72 -40.87
N GLU A 159 8.61 24.86 -40.18
CA GLU A 159 9.79 25.39 -39.50
C GLU A 159 9.48 25.74 -38.04
N GLY A 160 10.51 25.69 -37.20
CA GLY A 160 10.40 25.94 -35.77
C GLY A 160 10.51 24.66 -34.94
N LYS A 161 10.20 24.81 -33.66
CA LYS A 161 10.33 23.75 -32.66
C LYS A 161 9.26 23.87 -31.60
N THR A 162 8.95 22.76 -30.96
CA THR A 162 8.27 22.77 -29.66
C THR A 162 9.31 22.95 -28.55
N SER A 163 8.95 23.71 -27.51
CA SER A 163 9.81 23.93 -26.35
C SER A 163 8.94 24.04 -25.10
N PHE A 164 9.37 23.43 -23.99
CA PHE A 164 8.74 23.57 -22.68
C PHE A 164 9.74 23.33 -21.56
N GLU A 165 9.52 23.95 -20.40
CA GLU A 165 10.29 23.68 -19.19
C GLU A 165 9.64 22.52 -18.42
N ASP A 166 10.33 21.40 -18.28
CA ASP A 166 9.87 20.28 -17.46
C ASP A 166 10.26 20.49 -15.99
N GLY A 167 9.30 20.29 -15.08
CA GLY A 167 9.51 20.43 -13.64
C GLY A 167 10.56 19.48 -13.02
N VAL A 168 11.01 18.44 -13.74
CA VAL A 168 12.03 17.48 -13.29
C VAL A 168 13.26 17.49 -14.20
N TYR A 169 13.05 17.44 -15.51
CA TYR A 169 14.12 17.34 -16.52
C TYR A 169 14.59 18.68 -17.09
N GLY A 170 13.97 19.80 -16.72
CA GLY A 170 14.27 21.13 -17.22
C GLY A 170 13.87 21.33 -18.69
N LEU A 171 14.43 22.34 -19.35
CA LEU A 171 14.15 22.67 -20.75
C LEU A 171 14.21 21.45 -21.70
N GLN A 172 13.09 21.18 -22.37
CA GLN A 172 12.95 20.17 -23.41
C GLN A 172 12.61 20.83 -24.73
N GLU A 173 13.34 20.48 -25.78
CA GLU A 173 13.14 21.03 -27.13
C GLU A 173 13.10 19.93 -28.17
N ARG A 174 12.27 20.13 -29.19
CA ARG A 174 12.20 19.22 -30.34
C ARG A 174 11.79 19.97 -31.59
N ASP A 175 12.60 19.84 -32.63
CA ASP A 175 12.33 20.46 -33.92
C ASP A 175 11.12 19.84 -34.60
N TYR A 176 10.37 20.67 -35.33
CA TYR A 176 9.21 20.19 -36.10
C TYR A 176 9.61 19.23 -37.22
N SER A 177 10.85 19.33 -37.73
CA SER A 177 11.39 18.38 -38.72
C SER A 177 11.45 16.96 -38.18
N GLU A 178 11.65 16.78 -36.87
CA GLU A 178 11.74 15.49 -36.18
C GLU A 178 10.40 14.94 -35.68
N THR A 179 9.29 15.61 -36.04
CA THR A 179 7.95 15.27 -35.56
C THR A 179 7.03 14.98 -36.73
N GLU A 180 6.44 13.78 -36.74
CA GLU A 180 5.48 13.39 -37.76
C GLU A 180 4.11 14.07 -37.59
N ASP A 181 3.33 14.12 -38.68
CA ASP A 181 1.92 14.54 -38.61
C ASP A 181 1.08 13.61 -37.75
N LEU A 182 0.39 14.21 -36.78
CA LEU A 182 -0.25 13.51 -35.69
C LEU A 182 -1.63 13.02 -36.11
N VAL A 183 -1.85 11.70 -36.12
CA VAL A 183 -3.21 11.17 -36.27
C VAL A 183 -4.04 11.59 -35.06
N LEU A 184 -5.12 12.33 -35.31
CA LEU A 184 -6.10 12.78 -34.34
C LEU A 184 -7.27 11.82 -34.26
N LEU A 185 -7.76 11.39 -35.43
CA LEU A 185 -8.89 10.49 -35.58
C LEU A 185 -8.48 9.35 -36.51
N ARG A 186 -8.80 8.10 -36.14
CA ARG A 186 -8.67 6.94 -37.01
C ARG A 186 -9.80 6.90 -38.05
N SER A 187 -9.67 6.04 -39.05
CA SER A 187 -10.69 5.83 -40.09
C SER A 187 -11.98 5.20 -39.59
N ASP A 188 -11.94 4.53 -38.45
CA ASP A 188 -13.13 4.05 -37.72
C ASP A 188 -13.78 5.15 -36.86
N GLY A 189 -13.30 6.40 -36.95
CA GLY A 189 -13.83 7.53 -36.20
C GLY A 189 -13.46 7.54 -34.72
N HIS A 190 -12.55 6.68 -34.26
CA HIS A 190 -12.08 6.72 -32.88
C HIS A 190 -10.99 7.79 -32.68
N PRO A 191 -11.11 8.65 -31.64
CA PRO A 191 -10.06 9.60 -31.27
C PRO A 191 -8.83 8.88 -30.71
N LEU A 192 -7.65 9.41 -31.03
CA LEU A 192 -6.38 8.92 -30.46
C LEU A 192 -6.01 9.67 -29.18
N TYR A 193 -5.19 8.99 -28.37
CA TYR A 193 -4.74 9.42 -27.05
C TYR A 193 -4.34 10.90 -26.95
N ASN A 194 -3.46 11.39 -27.84
CA ASN A 194 -2.95 12.75 -27.73
C ASN A 194 -4.03 13.82 -27.95
N LEU A 195 -5.04 13.55 -28.79
CA LEU A 195 -6.17 14.47 -28.96
C LEU A 195 -7.08 14.43 -27.73
N ALA A 196 -7.48 13.23 -27.32
CA ALA A 196 -8.41 13.04 -26.21
C ALA A 196 -7.87 13.64 -24.90
N VAL A 197 -6.60 13.36 -24.58
CA VAL A 197 -5.97 13.85 -23.35
C VAL A 197 -5.87 15.38 -23.31
N VAL A 198 -5.57 16.03 -24.44
CA VAL A 198 -5.45 17.49 -24.51
C VAL A 198 -6.81 18.15 -24.35
N LEU A 199 -7.83 17.66 -25.05
CA LEU A 199 -9.18 18.21 -24.94
C LEU A 199 -9.74 18.06 -23.53
N ASP A 200 -9.56 16.89 -22.92
CA ASP A 200 -10.01 16.67 -21.55
C ASP A 200 -9.19 17.47 -20.53
N ASP A 201 -7.87 17.66 -20.74
CA ASP A 201 -7.05 18.51 -19.87
C ASP A 201 -7.48 19.99 -19.97
N ILE A 202 -7.85 20.48 -21.16
CA ILE A 202 -8.45 21.81 -21.35
C ILE A 202 -9.80 21.91 -20.64
N GLU A 203 -10.71 20.96 -20.86
CA GLU A 203 -12.06 20.96 -20.27
C GLU A 203 -12.02 20.88 -18.75
N MET A 204 -11.12 20.06 -18.20
CA MET A 204 -10.90 19.94 -16.75
C MET A 204 -10.05 21.09 -16.17
N GLN A 205 -9.58 22.01 -17.01
CA GLN A 205 -8.75 23.17 -16.65
C GLN A 205 -7.49 22.75 -15.89
N ILE A 206 -6.82 21.69 -16.33
CA ILE A 206 -5.60 21.19 -15.72
C ILE A 206 -4.51 22.26 -15.84
N THR A 207 -3.85 22.59 -14.73
CA THR A 207 -2.74 23.55 -14.70
C THR A 207 -1.39 22.86 -14.71
N ASP A 208 -1.34 21.63 -14.20
CA ASP A 208 -0.10 20.87 -13.99
C ASP A 208 -0.32 19.39 -14.33
N VAL A 209 0.50 18.86 -15.24
CA VAL A 209 0.50 17.47 -15.66
C VAL A 209 1.72 16.77 -15.08
N ILE A 210 1.50 15.96 -14.04
CA ILE A 210 2.53 15.13 -13.41
C ILE A 210 2.33 13.68 -13.85
N ARG A 211 3.24 13.12 -14.65
CA ARG A 211 3.11 11.77 -15.26
C ARG A 211 4.46 11.08 -15.46
N GLY A 212 4.48 9.80 -15.84
CA GLY A 212 5.74 9.08 -16.10
C GLY A 212 6.52 9.62 -17.32
N GLN A 213 7.85 9.56 -17.27
CA GLN A 213 8.76 9.99 -18.35
C GLN A 213 8.61 9.22 -19.66
N ASP A 214 7.93 8.07 -19.65
CA ASP A 214 7.54 7.36 -20.86
C ASP A 214 6.57 8.17 -21.75
N HIS A 215 5.95 9.21 -21.20
CA HIS A 215 5.12 10.15 -21.94
C HIS A 215 5.81 11.50 -22.21
N LEU A 216 7.10 11.67 -21.89
CA LEU A 216 7.85 12.92 -22.14
C LEU A 216 7.78 13.33 -23.62
N THR A 217 8.00 12.38 -24.53
CA THR A 217 7.96 12.63 -25.97
C THR A 217 6.57 12.96 -26.49
N ASN A 218 5.51 12.50 -25.81
CA ASN A 218 4.13 12.86 -26.15
C ASN A 218 3.83 14.33 -25.81
N THR A 219 4.57 14.95 -24.90
CA THR A 219 4.38 16.37 -24.54
C THR A 219 4.56 17.28 -25.75
N HIS A 220 5.61 17.07 -26.55
CA HIS A 220 5.81 17.84 -27.80
C HIS A 220 4.61 17.70 -28.75
N LYS A 221 4.05 16.49 -28.87
CA LYS A 221 2.86 16.24 -29.69
C LYS A 221 1.63 16.95 -29.14
N GLN A 222 1.48 16.98 -27.82
CA GLN A 222 0.35 17.61 -27.14
C GLN A 222 0.43 19.13 -27.25
N LEU A 223 1.62 19.73 -27.13
CA LEU A 223 1.83 21.18 -27.32
C LEU A 223 1.38 21.65 -28.70
N LEU A 224 1.63 20.86 -29.74
CA LEU A 224 1.13 21.16 -31.09
C LEU A 224 -0.40 21.16 -31.16
N ILE A 225 -1.06 20.25 -30.42
CA ILE A 225 -2.53 20.20 -30.36
C ILE A 225 -3.08 21.37 -29.54
N TYR A 226 -2.46 21.72 -28.40
CA TYR A 226 -2.82 22.93 -27.62
C TYR A 226 -2.73 24.18 -28.49
N SER A 227 -1.61 24.35 -29.22
CA SER A 227 -1.42 25.47 -30.15
C SER A 227 -2.46 25.47 -31.26
N ALA A 228 -2.77 24.32 -31.86
CA ALA A 228 -3.78 24.23 -32.91
C ALA A 228 -5.20 24.51 -32.41
N LEU A 229 -5.47 24.29 -31.11
CA LEU A 229 -6.73 24.59 -30.46
C LEU A 229 -6.77 26.01 -29.86
N ASP A 230 -5.72 26.80 -30.06
CA ASP A 230 -5.55 28.15 -29.51
C ASP A 230 -5.72 28.18 -27.97
N ALA A 231 -5.17 27.16 -27.31
CA ALA A 231 -5.25 26.96 -25.85
C ALA A 231 -3.86 26.97 -25.19
N GLU A 232 -3.78 27.58 -24.01
CA GLU A 232 -2.56 27.58 -23.19
C GLU A 232 -2.30 26.18 -22.60
N PRO A 233 -1.10 25.61 -22.75
CA PRO A 233 -0.77 24.31 -22.19
C PRO A 233 -0.54 24.38 -20.68
N PRO A 234 -0.78 23.27 -19.94
CA PRO A 234 -0.39 23.16 -18.55
C PRO A 234 1.14 23.11 -18.41
N ARG A 235 1.63 23.30 -17.19
CA ARG A 235 3.01 22.94 -16.83
C ARG A 235 3.16 21.43 -16.82
N PHE A 236 4.33 20.92 -17.17
CA PHE A 236 4.61 19.48 -17.20
C PHE A 236 5.71 19.12 -16.22
N ALA A 237 5.57 17.96 -15.57
CA ALA A 237 6.63 17.36 -14.77
C ALA A 237 6.63 15.85 -15.00
N HIS A 238 7.77 15.32 -15.43
CA HIS A 238 7.88 13.90 -15.78
C HIS A 238 8.63 13.10 -14.70
N LEU A 239 8.00 12.04 -14.22
CA LEU A 239 8.54 11.18 -13.17
C LEU A 239 9.49 10.14 -13.76
N PRO A 240 10.67 9.90 -13.16
CA PRO A 240 11.57 8.83 -13.59
C PRO A 240 10.90 7.46 -13.49
N LEU A 241 11.39 6.47 -14.23
CA LEU A 241 10.76 5.15 -14.21
C LEU A 241 11.08 4.42 -12.90
N ILE A 242 10.19 3.51 -12.52
CA ILE A 242 10.50 2.48 -11.54
C ILE A 242 10.99 1.25 -12.31
N LEU A 243 12.15 0.74 -11.91
CA LEU A 243 12.79 -0.43 -12.49
C LEU A 243 12.60 -1.65 -11.59
N ALA A 244 12.60 -2.81 -12.21
CA ALA A 244 12.73 -4.10 -11.53
C ALA A 244 14.20 -4.35 -11.14
N PRO A 245 14.49 -5.37 -10.30
CA PRO A 245 15.86 -5.69 -9.87
C PRO A 245 16.83 -5.92 -11.04
N ASN A 246 16.34 -6.43 -12.16
CA ASN A 246 17.10 -6.63 -13.40
C ASN A 246 17.36 -5.35 -14.21
N LYS A 247 17.04 -4.17 -13.66
CA LYS A 247 17.10 -2.84 -14.30
C LYS A 247 16.17 -2.66 -15.50
N GLY A 248 15.31 -3.63 -15.80
CA GLY A 248 14.24 -3.49 -16.78
C GLY A 248 13.08 -2.64 -16.25
N LYS A 249 12.27 -2.08 -17.16
CA LYS A 249 11.04 -1.34 -16.77
C LYS A 249 10.11 -2.25 -15.97
N LEU A 250 9.71 -1.80 -14.79
CA LEU A 250 8.70 -2.48 -13.99
C LEU A 250 7.34 -2.40 -14.71
N SER A 251 6.68 -3.55 -14.88
CA SER A 251 5.45 -3.65 -15.68
C SER A 251 4.49 -4.72 -15.17
N LYS A 252 3.19 -4.50 -15.38
CA LYS A 252 2.10 -5.41 -14.99
C LYS A 252 2.27 -6.81 -15.60
N ARG A 253 2.59 -6.88 -16.90
CA ARG A 253 2.67 -8.15 -17.66
C ARG A 253 3.80 -9.06 -17.22
N LYS A 254 4.95 -8.48 -16.82
CA LYS A 254 6.15 -9.27 -16.51
C LYS A 254 6.23 -9.67 -15.04
N HIS A 255 5.74 -8.83 -14.14
CA HIS A 255 5.99 -9.00 -12.70
C HIS A 255 4.71 -9.37 -11.91
N GLY A 256 3.54 -9.41 -12.56
CA GLY A 256 2.32 -9.94 -11.95
C GLY A 256 1.88 -9.14 -10.71
N GLU A 257 1.37 -9.86 -9.71
CA GLU A 257 0.70 -9.26 -8.55
C GLU A 257 1.61 -8.47 -7.61
N VAL A 258 2.94 -8.71 -7.62
CA VAL A 258 3.90 -7.99 -6.76
C VAL A 258 3.87 -6.47 -6.98
N VAL A 259 3.37 -6.02 -8.12
CA VAL A 259 3.25 -4.60 -8.42
C VAL A 259 1.84 -4.06 -8.24
N SER A 260 0.87 -4.84 -7.74
CA SER A 260 -0.54 -4.45 -7.55
C SER A 260 -0.81 -3.91 -6.15
N MET A 261 -1.59 -2.82 -6.03
CA MET A 261 -1.94 -2.24 -4.72
C MET A 261 -2.84 -3.15 -3.88
N THR A 262 -3.74 -3.91 -4.50
CA THR A 262 -4.62 -4.82 -3.76
C THR A 262 -3.84 -5.96 -3.10
N THR A 263 -2.76 -6.42 -3.71
CA THR A 263 -1.88 -7.45 -3.15
C THR A 263 -1.25 -6.99 -1.84
N TYR A 264 -0.79 -5.75 -1.73
CA TYR A 264 -0.25 -5.20 -0.48
C TYR A 264 -1.32 -5.04 0.61
N ARG A 265 -2.50 -4.54 0.23
CA ARG A 265 -3.66 -4.47 1.13
C ARG A 265 -3.98 -5.84 1.71
N ASP A 266 -4.10 -6.84 0.85
CA ASP A 266 -4.52 -8.20 1.22
C ASP A 266 -3.41 -8.95 1.98
N ALA A 267 -2.15 -8.59 1.76
CA ALA A 267 -1.00 -9.01 2.56
C ALA A 267 -0.90 -8.30 3.93
N GLY A 268 -1.81 -7.38 4.25
CA GLY A 268 -1.87 -6.73 5.56
C GLY A 268 -0.95 -5.52 5.71
N PHE A 269 -0.55 -4.87 4.62
CA PHE A 269 0.13 -3.58 4.70
C PHE A 269 -0.84 -2.48 5.15
N VAL A 270 -0.36 -1.57 5.99
CA VAL A 270 -1.10 -0.35 6.35
C VAL A 270 -0.88 0.71 5.28
N ALA A 271 -1.96 1.35 4.83
CA ALA A 271 -1.90 2.33 3.75
C ALA A 271 -0.96 3.52 4.05
N ALA A 272 -0.85 3.92 5.32
CA ALA A 272 0.06 4.99 5.73
C ALA A 272 1.53 4.65 5.42
N ALA A 273 1.98 3.46 5.79
CA ALA A 273 3.33 2.98 5.49
C ALA A 273 3.56 2.88 3.99
N PHE A 274 2.59 2.31 3.27
CA PHE A 274 2.77 2.10 1.84
C PHE A 274 2.82 3.41 1.05
N ARG A 275 2.03 4.43 1.43
CA ARG A 275 2.15 5.80 0.88
C ARG A 275 3.53 6.39 1.08
N ASN A 276 4.08 6.27 2.28
CA ASN A 276 5.42 6.77 2.57
C ASN A 276 6.48 6.00 1.77
N PHE A 277 6.36 4.68 1.66
CA PHE A 277 7.26 3.88 0.84
C PHE A 277 7.24 4.33 -0.63
N LEU A 278 6.03 4.47 -1.20
CA LEU A 278 5.84 4.99 -2.55
C LEU A 278 6.45 6.38 -2.72
N ALA A 279 6.34 7.24 -1.69
CA ALA A 279 6.92 8.58 -1.72
C ALA A 279 8.43 8.53 -1.93
N LEU A 280 9.13 7.68 -1.17
CA LEU A 280 10.59 7.56 -1.26
C LEU A 280 11.09 6.89 -2.56
N LEU A 281 10.20 6.37 -3.42
CA LEU A 281 10.55 5.83 -4.74
C LEU A 281 10.79 6.94 -5.76
N GLY A 282 11.88 7.69 -5.56
CA GLY A 282 12.33 8.75 -6.45
C GLY A 282 12.03 10.17 -5.98
N TRP A 283 11.71 10.36 -4.71
CA TRP A 283 11.58 11.69 -4.09
C TRP A 283 12.26 11.72 -2.72
N SER A 284 12.80 12.88 -2.36
CA SER A 284 13.40 13.16 -1.05
C SER A 284 12.99 14.55 -0.56
N ALA A 285 12.78 14.68 0.75
CA ALA A 285 12.59 15.97 1.40
C ALA A 285 13.91 16.73 1.65
N GLY A 286 15.05 16.19 1.22
CA GLY A 286 16.38 16.76 1.46
C GLY A 286 16.95 16.48 2.87
N GLU A 287 16.39 15.50 3.58
CA GLU A 287 16.81 15.09 4.93
C GLU A 287 16.94 13.56 5.02
N GLU A 288 17.60 13.05 6.07
CA GLU A 288 17.81 11.61 6.28
C GLU A 288 16.57 10.87 6.82
N LYS A 289 15.50 11.61 7.17
CA LYS A 289 14.26 11.03 7.69
C LYS A 289 13.59 10.18 6.61
N GLU A 290 13.15 8.97 6.99
CA GLU A 290 12.44 8.06 6.07
C GLU A 290 10.97 7.80 6.44
N ILE A 291 10.59 8.04 7.70
CA ILE A 291 9.23 7.83 8.20
C ILE A 291 8.49 9.16 8.27
N TYR A 292 7.42 9.34 7.49
CA TYR A 292 6.64 10.56 7.37
C TYR A 292 5.14 10.30 7.50
N SER A 293 4.46 11.02 8.38
CA SER A 293 3.00 11.11 8.32
C SER A 293 2.54 11.70 6.97
N LEU A 294 1.28 11.46 6.61
CA LEU A 294 0.71 12.03 5.38
C LEU A 294 0.79 13.57 5.38
N ASP A 295 0.53 14.20 6.53
CA ASP A 295 0.60 15.66 6.66
C ASP A 295 2.02 16.19 6.46
N GLU A 296 3.04 15.46 6.94
CA GLU A 296 4.43 15.83 6.69
C GLU A 296 4.80 15.67 5.22
N LEU A 297 4.37 14.59 4.56
CA LEU A 297 4.55 14.42 3.11
C LEU A 297 3.88 15.58 2.36
N ILE A 298 2.64 15.94 2.69
CA ILE A 298 1.92 17.07 2.08
C ILE A 298 2.69 18.38 2.29
N LYS A 299 3.14 18.66 3.51
CA LYS A 299 3.85 19.92 3.82
C LYS A 299 5.20 20.01 3.11
N LYS A 300 5.90 18.89 2.92
CA LYS A 300 7.26 18.86 2.36
C LYS A 300 7.32 18.63 0.85
N PHE A 301 6.26 18.09 0.24
CA PHE A 301 6.30 17.67 -1.16
C PHE A 301 6.52 18.84 -2.12
N THR A 302 7.56 18.74 -2.93
CA THR A 302 7.88 19.65 -4.04
C THR A 302 8.30 18.86 -5.27
N LEU A 303 8.21 19.47 -6.46
CA LEU A 303 8.64 18.82 -7.71
C LEU A 303 10.18 18.74 -7.78
N GLU A 304 10.88 19.71 -7.19
CA GLU A 304 12.33 19.78 -7.12
C GLU A 304 12.93 18.64 -6.28
N GLY A 305 12.16 18.10 -5.33
CA GLY A 305 12.56 16.92 -4.55
C GLY A 305 12.55 15.61 -5.35
N ILE A 306 12.03 15.61 -6.59
CA ILE A 306 11.98 14.42 -7.44
C ILE A 306 13.37 14.20 -8.08
N HIS A 307 13.94 13.02 -7.84
CA HIS A 307 15.22 12.65 -8.40
C HIS A 307 15.11 12.35 -9.90
N ARG A 308 16.13 12.68 -10.70
CA ARG A 308 16.17 12.34 -12.13
C ARG A 308 16.52 10.87 -12.40
N SER A 309 17.14 10.20 -11.43
CA SER A 309 17.52 8.79 -11.54
C SER A 309 16.33 7.87 -11.35
N ASN A 310 16.35 6.74 -12.05
CA ASN A 310 15.30 5.73 -11.90
C ASN A 310 15.41 5.04 -10.53
N ALA A 311 14.27 4.89 -9.85
CA ALA A 311 14.19 4.11 -8.62
C ALA A 311 14.13 2.61 -8.95
N VAL A 312 14.82 1.78 -8.19
CA VAL A 312 14.72 0.32 -8.29
C VAL A 312 13.80 -0.16 -7.19
N PHE A 313 12.75 -0.87 -7.57
CA PHE A 313 11.87 -1.58 -6.65
C PHE A 313 12.41 -3.00 -6.49
N ASN A 314 12.97 -3.32 -5.33
CA ASN A 314 13.65 -4.58 -5.10
C ASN A 314 12.62 -5.63 -4.65
N PHE A 315 12.53 -6.79 -5.28
CA PHE A 315 11.66 -7.87 -4.83
C PHE A 315 12.27 -9.22 -5.22
N HIS A 316 11.91 -10.28 -4.49
CA HIS A 316 12.43 -11.62 -4.72
C HIS A 316 11.30 -12.56 -5.16
N GLU A 317 11.29 -12.90 -6.46
CA GLU A 317 10.33 -13.86 -7.00
C GLU A 317 10.54 -15.24 -6.37
N GLY A 318 9.46 -15.84 -5.88
CA GLY A 318 9.47 -17.19 -5.30
C GLY A 318 9.95 -17.28 -3.85
N ASP A 319 10.33 -16.18 -3.20
CA ASP A 319 10.57 -16.14 -1.75
C ASP A 319 9.30 -15.69 -1.02
N PRO A 320 8.56 -16.59 -0.33
CA PRO A 320 7.33 -16.22 0.36
C PRO A 320 7.55 -15.27 1.54
N LYS A 321 8.78 -15.19 2.08
CA LYS A 321 9.13 -14.31 3.20
C LYS A 321 9.63 -12.95 2.73
N ARG A 322 10.24 -12.87 1.55
CA ARG A 322 10.79 -11.64 0.96
C ARG A 322 10.22 -11.36 -0.44
N TRP A 323 8.93 -11.61 -0.59
CA TRP A 323 8.24 -11.50 -1.88
C TRP A 323 8.20 -10.07 -2.44
N THR A 324 8.48 -9.07 -1.61
CA THR A 324 8.48 -7.62 -1.93
C THR A 324 9.72 -6.94 -1.37
N ASP A 325 9.86 -5.64 -1.60
CA ASP A 325 10.94 -4.80 -1.09
C ASP A 325 11.06 -4.84 0.43
N ASP A 326 12.25 -5.21 0.91
CA ASP A 326 12.60 -5.28 2.33
C ASP A 326 12.35 -3.92 3.02
N LYS A 327 12.53 -2.80 2.30
CA LYS A 327 12.23 -1.46 2.84
C LYS A 327 10.74 -1.25 3.03
N ALA A 328 9.90 -1.77 2.14
CA ALA A 328 8.45 -1.70 2.32
C ALA A 328 8.02 -2.50 3.55
N ILE A 329 8.56 -3.70 3.73
CA ILE A 329 8.26 -4.57 4.90
C ILE A 329 8.72 -3.89 6.20
N TRP A 330 9.97 -3.41 6.25
CA TRP A 330 10.51 -2.71 7.41
C TRP A 330 9.66 -1.48 7.75
N MET A 331 9.36 -0.65 6.75
CA MET A 331 8.55 0.55 6.96
C MET A 331 7.16 0.19 7.48
N ASN A 332 6.52 -0.84 6.94
CA ASN A 332 5.22 -1.29 7.42
C ASN A 332 5.26 -1.72 8.91
N ALA A 333 6.30 -2.45 9.31
CA ALA A 333 6.54 -2.82 10.70
C ALA A 333 6.72 -1.57 11.60
N GLU A 334 7.50 -0.59 11.15
CA GLU A 334 7.70 0.66 11.89
C GLU A 334 6.40 1.43 12.11
N TYR A 335 5.54 1.50 11.10
CA TYR A 335 4.22 2.12 11.24
C TYR A 335 3.34 1.37 12.22
N ILE A 336 3.23 0.04 12.11
CA ILE A 336 2.44 -0.76 13.06
C ILE A 336 2.94 -0.55 14.50
N ARG A 337 4.25 -0.50 14.68
CA ARG A 337 4.91 -0.30 15.98
C ARG A 337 4.66 1.08 16.58
N THR A 338 4.60 2.12 15.76
CA THR A 338 4.65 3.52 16.24
C THR A 338 3.36 4.31 16.06
N MET A 339 2.44 3.89 15.18
CA MET A 339 1.17 4.58 14.96
C MET A 339 0.29 4.57 16.22
N SER A 340 -0.65 5.49 16.31
CA SER A 340 -1.52 5.56 17.49
C SER A 340 -2.43 4.33 17.56
N LEU A 341 -2.77 3.89 18.77
CA LEU A 341 -3.72 2.78 18.95
C LEU A 341 -5.10 3.13 18.36
N ALA A 342 -5.50 4.41 18.40
CA ALA A 342 -6.73 4.88 17.76
C ALA A 342 -6.79 4.58 16.25
N GLU A 343 -5.65 4.63 15.55
CA GLU A 343 -5.55 4.30 14.13
C GLU A 343 -5.35 2.79 13.88
N LEU A 344 -4.60 2.10 14.77
CA LEU A 344 -4.28 0.69 14.59
C LEU A 344 -5.45 -0.25 14.94
N LEU A 345 -6.17 0.02 16.03
CA LEU A 345 -7.22 -0.88 16.54
C LEU A 345 -8.33 -1.16 15.51
N PRO A 346 -8.84 -0.19 14.71
CA PRO A 346 -9.80 -0.48 13.65
C PRO A 346 -9.27 -1.45 12.57
N LEU A 347 -7.97 -1.37 12.27
CA LEU A 347 -7.31 -2.24 11.29
C LEU A 347 -7.16 -3.66 11.84
N VAL A 348 -6.70 -3.78 13.10
CA VAL A 348 -6.60 -5.07 13.79
C VAL A 348 -7.97 -5.71 13.96
N LYS A 349 -9.00 -4.93 14.34
CA LYS A 349 -10.39 -5.39 14.41
C LYS A 349 -10.87 -6.00 13.10
N SER A 350 -10.60 -5.33 11.97
CA SER A 350 -10.99 -5.82 10.65
C SER A 350 -10.31 -7.16 10.33
N GLU A 351 -9.02 -7.30 10.66
CA GLU A 351 -8.28 -8.55 10.50
C GLU A 351 -8.81 -9.67 11.39
N LEU A 352 -9.04 -9.40 12.68
CA LEU A 352 -9.57 -10.40 13.60
C LEU A 352 -10.99 -10.83 13.21
N LYS A 353 -11.85 -9.92 12.73
CA LYS A 353 -13.18 -10.27 12.19
C LYS A 353 -13.07 -11.19 10.97
N ALA A 354 -12.18 -10.88 10.04
CA ALA A 354 -11.96 -11.70 8.84
C ALA A 354 -11.53 -13.14 9.18
N ASN A 355 -10.82 -13.33 10.30
CA ASN A 355 -10.34 -14.64 10.76
C ASN A 355 -11.19 -15.27 11.88
N LYS A 356 -12.37 -14.71 12.17
CA LYS A 356 -13.28 -15.18 13.24
C LYS A 356 -12.64 -15.23 14.63
N LEU A 357 -11.72 -14.30 14.90
CA LEU A 357 -11.03 -14.12 16.18
C LEU A 357 -11.59 -12.95 16.99
N TRP A 358 -12.45 -12.12 16.39
CA TRP A 358 -13.07 -10.98 17.06
C TRP A 358 -14.12 -11.43 18.08
N ARG A 359 -14.16 -10.73 19.22
CA ARG A 359 -15.18 -10.88 20.26
C ARG A 359 -15.83 -9.53 20.51
N GLU A 360 -17.13 -9.51 20.79
CA GLU A 360 -17.89 -8.26 20.96
C GLU A 360 -17.44 -7.47 22.20
N GLU A 361 -16.89 -8.16 23.21
CA GLU A 361 -16.30 -7.59 24.43
C GLU A 361 -15.04 -6.74 24.16
N TYR A 362 -14.47 -6.82 22.95
CA TYR A 362 -13.37 -5.97 22.51
C TYR A 362 -13.84 -4.61 22.01
N GLU A 363 -15.15 -4.42 21.78
CA GLU A 363 -15.69 -3.11 21.46
C GLU A 363 -15.53 -2.19 22.68
N PRO A 364 -15.22 -0.90 22.48
CA PRO A 364 -15.19 0.06 23.58
C PRO A 364 -16.61 0.18 24.14
N ASP A 365 -16.84 -0.38 25.33
CA ASP A 365 -18.02 -0.03 26.11
C ASP A 365 -18.00 1.49 26.29
N GLY A 366 -19.15 2.16 26.06
CA GLY A 366 -19.28 3.63 26.08
C GLY A 366 -18.92 4.32 27.41
N ARG A 367 -18.27 3.63 28.35
CA ARG A 367 -17.76 4.12 29.63
C ARG A 367 -16.29 4.57 29.58
N ALA A 368 -15.46 4.09 28.64
CA ALA A 368 -14.01 4.38 28.62
C ALA A 368 -13.61 5.74 28.00
N LEU A 369 -14.44 6.33 27.14
CA LEU A 369 -14.12 7.62 26.48
C LEU A 369 -14.23 8.85 27.39
N MET A 370 -14.76 8.70 28.61
CA MET A 370 -14.99 9.83 29.52
C MET A 370 -13.81 10.10 30.45
N THR A 371 -12.96 9.11 30.70
CA THR A 371 -11.82 9.21 31.65
C THR A 371 -10.58 9.86 31.03
N SER A 372 -10.42 9.82 29.71
CA SER A 372 -9.26 10.40 29.01
C SER A 372 -9.38 11.90 28.70
N ILE A 373 -10.57 12.49 28.89
CA ILE A 373 -10.83 13.93 28.62
C ILE A 373 -10.62 14.80 29.88
N SER A 374 -10.51 14.21 31.08
CA SER A 374 -10.43 14.96 32.34
C SER A 374 -9.03 15.19 32.90
N SER A 375 -7.96 14.62 32.32
CA SER A 375 -6.59 14.88 32.76
C SER A 375 -5.89 15.89 31.84
N THR A 376 -6.38 17.13 31.81
CA THR A 376 -5.59 18.28 31.34
C THR A 376 -5.82 19.45 32.29
N SER A 377 -5.03 19.49 33.36
CA SER A 377 -4.79 20.72 34.11
C SER A 377 -3.51 20.56 34.94
N ALA A 378 -2.46 21.22 34.48
CA ALA A 378 -1.25 21.51 35.23
C ALA A 378 -1.53 22.59 36.29
N GLN A 379 -0.99 22.42 37.52
CA GLN A 379 -0.12 23.39 38.23
C GLN A 379 -0.06 23.14 39.76
N ALA A 380 1.19 23.22 40.26
CA ALA A 380 1.66 23.69 41.58
C ALA A 380 1.37 22.87 42.87
N PHE A 381 2.42 22.42 43.57
CA PHE A 381 2.98 23.11 44.76
C PHE A 381 4.26 22.45 45.30
N GLU A 382 5.14 23.27 45.88
CA GLU A 382 6.46 22.97 46.44
C GLU A 382 6.44 22.31 47.83
N SER A 383 7.57 21.64 48.12
CA SER A 383 8.23 21.40 49.42
C SER A 383 7.43 20.83 50.60
N SER A 384 7.80 19.63 51.04
CA SER A 384 7.99 19.32 52.46
C SER A 384 8.84 18.05 52.61
N THR A 385 9.90 18.18 53.38
CA THR A 385 10.78 17.13 53.89
C THR A 385 10.07 16.40 55.03
N GLU A 386 9.80 15.11 54.88
CA GLU A 386 9.78 14.16 56.01
C GLU A 386 9.85 12.71 55.50
N ILE A 387 10.72 11.93 56.14
CA ILE A 387 10.93 10.50 55.90
C ILE A 387 9.95 9.77 56.82
N GLY A 388 8.93 9.12 56.25
CA GLY A 388 7.99 8.29 56.98
C GLY A 388 6.89 7.76 56.07
N ASP A 389 6.69 6.45 56.09
CA ASP A 389 5.68 5.67 55.37
C ASP A 389 5.84 5.49 53.85
N ARG A 390 6.25 4.27 53.48
CA ARG A 390 6.03 3.72 52.14
C ARG A 390 4.51 3.61 51.93
N PRO A 391 3.93 4.19 50.87
CA PRO A 391 2.52 3.97 50.60
C PRO A 391 2.28 2.48 50.31
N GLU A 392 1.29 1.91 51.01
CA GLU A 392 0.67 0.63 50.66
C GLU A 392 0.34 0.64 49.16
N SER A 393 0.54 -0.51 48.52
CA SER A 393 0.36 -0.75 47.10
C SER A 393 -0.86 -0.04 46.53
N ILE A 394 -0.62 0.94 45.65
CA ILE A 394 -1.65 1.48 44.76
C ILE A 394 -2.20 0.28 43.99
N ALA A 395 -3.46 -0.07 44.22
CA ALA A 395 -4.17 -1.05 43.42
C ALA A 395 -4.22 -0.53 41.98
N ILE A 396 -3.34 -1.06 41.12
CA ILE A 396 -3.41 -0.80 39.69
C ILE A 396 -4.63 -1.58 39.22
N ASP A 397 -5.69 -0.87 38.85
CA ASP A 397 -6.88 -1.46 38.23
C ASP A 397 -6.45 -2.17 36.93
N ARG A 398 -6.36 -3.51 36.98
CA ARG A 398 -5.84 -4.31 35.87
C ARG A 398 -6.97 -4.71 34.93
N PRO A 399 -6.77 -4.65 33.61
CA PRO A 399 -7.81 -5.05 32.67
C PRO A 399 -8.23 -6.50 32.85
N ARG A 400 -9.53 -6.74 33.01
CA ARG A 400 -10.09 -8.09 33.03
C ARG A 400 -9.80 -8.77 31.69
N TYR A 401 -9.31 -10.01 31.73
CA TYR A 401 -9.05 -10.79 30.52
C TYR A 401 -10.29 -10.81 29.59
N GLY A 402 -10.06 -10.56 28.30
CA GLY A 402 -11.13 -10.52 27.30
C GLY A 402 -11.92 -9.21 27.23
N SER A 403 -11.67 -8.25 28.11
CA SER A 403 -12.24 -6.90 28.03
C SER A 403 -11.62 -6.04 26.92
N HIS A 404 -12.24 -4.88 26.65
CA HIS A 404 -11.68 -3.86 25.76
C HIS A 404 -10.27 -3.42 26.19
N ASP A 405 -10.09 -3.07 27.47
CA ASP A 405 -8.78 -2.58 27.95
C ASP A 405 -7.71 -3.66 27.84
N TRP A 406 -8.07 -4.93 28.11
CA TRP A 406 -7.16 -6.06 27.91
C TRP A 406 -6.79 -6.21 26.43
N PHE A 407 -7.76 -6.08 25.53
CA PHE A 407 -7.53 -6.16 24.09
C PHE A 407 -6.58 -5.05 23.62
N VAL A 408 -6.80 -3.82 24.06
CA VAL A 408 -5.94 -2.67 23.73
C VAL A 408 -4.51 -2.88 24.23
N SER A 409 -4.34 -3.28 25.49
CA SER A 409 -3.01 -3.59 26.06
C SER A 409 -2.33 -4.77 25.35
N THR A 410 -3.09 -5.80 24.98
CA THR A 410 -2.58 -6.96 24.24
C THR A 410 -2.06 -6.54 22.87
N VAL A 411 -2.83 -5.74 22.12
CA VAL A 411 -2.43 -5.22 20.81
C VAL A 411 -1.17 -4.36 20.93
N ASP A 412 -1.10 -3.48 21.92
CA ASP A 412 0.07 -2.63 22.16
C ASP A 412 1.33 -3.44 22.51
N LEU A 413 1.17 -4.52 23.27
CA LEU A 413 2.27 -5.42 23.62
C LEU A 413 2.82 -6.17 22.40
N ILE A 414 1.95 -6.76 21.58
CA ILE A 414 2.37 -7.69 20.52
C ILE A 414 2.78 -6.99 19.22
N ARG A 415 2.27 -5.77 18.94
CA ARG A 415 2.59 -5.02 17.72
C ARG A 415 4.08 -4.75 17.52
N ALA A 416 4.87 -4.74 18.60
CA ALA A 416 6.30 -4.47 18.57
C ALA A 416 7.13 -5.47 17.73
N ARG A 417 6.56 -6.63 17.37
CA ARG A 417 7.22 -7.69 16.60
C ARG A 417 6.55 -7.99 15.27
N PHE A 418 5.47 -7.29 14.94
CA PHE A 418 4.66 -7.59 13.77
C PHE A 418 5.05 -6.74 12.57
N PHE A 419 5.10 -7.38 11.42
CA PHE A 419 5.48 -6.77 10.15
C PHE A 419 4.25 -6.40 9.34
N THR A 420 3.14 -7.12 9.51
CA THR A 420 1.87 -6.91 8.81
C THR A 420 0.69 -7.06 9.75
N LEU A 421 -0.49 -6.58 9.33
CA LEU A 421 -1.73 -6.82 10.07
C LEU A 421 -2.05 -8.32 10.21
N LYS A 422 -1.64 -9.16 9.24
CA LYS A 422 -1.86 -10.61 9.28
C LYS A 422 -1.23 -11.26 10.49
N ASP A 423 -0.12 -10.71 10.98
CA ASP A 423 0.59 -11.23 12.15
C ASP A 423 -0.28 -11.24 13.42
N PHE A 424 -1.26 -10.33 13.55
CA PHE A 424 -2.21 -10.36 14.67
C PHE A 424 -3.10 -11.61 14.68
N SER A 425 -3.47 -12.12 13.50
CA SER A 425 -4.31 -13.32 13.34
C SER A 425 -3.53 -14.62 13.19
N THR A 426 -2.22 -14.55 12.95
CA THR A 426 -1.33 -15.71 12.80
C THR A 426 -0.43 -15.85 14.01
N GLN A 427 0.67 -15.08 14.09
CA GLN A 427 1.62 -15.12 15.20
C GLN A 427 0.97 -14.69 16.54
N GLY A 428 0.01 -13.77 16.48
CA GLY A 428 -0.78 -13.29 17.62
C GLY A 428 -2.00 -14.15 17.95
N ARG A 429 -2.28 -15.22 17.18
CA ARG A 429 -3.51 -16.02 17.33
C ARG A 429 -3.70 -16.57 18.74
N ALA A 430 -2.61 -17.01 19.37
CA ALA A 430 -2.62 -17.60 20.71
C ALA A 430 -3.17 -16.65 21.80
N TYR A 431 -3.16 -15.33 21.58
CA TYR A 431 -3.73 -14.38 22.52
C TYR A 431 -5.26 -14.35 22.45
N PHE A 432 -5.84 -14.59 21.26
CA PHE A 432 -7.27 -14.45 20.99
C PHE A 432 -8.02 -15.79 20.91
N SER A 433 -7.31 -16.90 20.73
CA SER A 433 -7.85 -18.25 20.55
C SER A 433 -7.07 -19.31 21.34
N GLU A 434 -7.73 -20.42 21.68
CA GLU A 434 -7.08 -21.66 22.14
C GLU A 434 -6.70 -22.59 20.99
N ASP A 435 -7.30 -22.40 19.82
CA ASP A 435 -6.95 -23.08 18.59
C ASP A 435 -5.84 -22.30 17.88
N PHE A 436 -4.60 -22.75 18.01
CA PHE A 436 -3.40 -22.20 17.34
C PHE A 436 -2.34 -23.30 17.16
N ASP A 437 -1.52 -23.16 16.11
CA ASP A 437 -0.45 -24.11 15.78
C ASP A 437 0.85 -23.81 16.54
N PHE A 438 1.70 -24.83 16.72
CA PHE A 438 3.06 -24.65 17.23
C PHE A 438 4.06 -24.59 16.07
N ASP A 439 4.97 -23.61 16.09
CA ASP A 439 6.08 -23.57 15.14
C ASP A 439 7.01 -24.78 15.41
N PRO A 440 7.19 -25.71 14.44
CA PRO A 440 8.04 -26.88 14.64
C PRO A 440 9.47 -26.53 15.05
N ALA A 441 10.00 -25.39 14.58
CA ALA A 441 11.32 -24.92 14.98
C ALA A 441 11.35 -24.45 16.45
N ALA A 442 10.26 -23.85 16.94
CA ALA A 442 10.12 -23.48 18.34
C ALA A 442 9.99 -24.70 19.25
N VAL A 443 9.21 -25.71 18.83
CA VAL A 443 9.08 -26.99 19.54
C VAL A 443 10.43 -27.68 19.64
N ALA A 444 11.12 -27.86 18.51
CA ALA A 444 12.44 -28.52 18.49
C ALA A 444 13.48 -27.79 19.35
N LYS A 445 13.51 -26.45 19.28
CA LYS A 445 14.51 -25.63 19.98
C LYS A 445 14.26 -25.52 21.49
N ASN A 446 13.01 -25.37 21.91
CA ASN A 446 12.66 -25.00 23.28
C ASN A 446 12.03 -26.14 24.08
N LEU A 447 11.42 -27.14 23.44
CA LEU A 447 10.74 -28.26 24.10
C LEU A 447 11.51 -29.56 23.93
N THR A 448 11.61 -30.08 22.71
CA THR A 448 12.19 -31.42 22.44
C THR A 448 13.66 -31.52 22.86
N LYS A 449 14.37 -30.40 22.87
CA LYS A 449 15.76 -30.28 23.36
C LYS A 449 15.90 -30.52 24.87
N PHE A 450 14.83 -30.32 25.64
CA PHE A 450 14.82 -30.41 27.10
C PHE A 450 13.64 -31.30 27.54
N PRO A 451 13.75 -32.64 27.42
CA PRO A 451 12.66 -33.57 27.71
C PRO A 451 12.06 -33.43 29.12
N GLU A 452 12.86 -33.00 30.09
CA GLU A 452 12.46 -32.79 31.49
C GLU A 452 11.35 -31.73 31.62
N LEU A 453 11.25 -30.80 30.66
CA LEU A 453 10.18 -29.80 30.63
C LEU A 453 8.79 -30.42 30.48
N GLN A 454 8.69 -31.65 29.99
CA GLN A 454 7.44 -32.40 29.92
C GLN A 454 6.88 -32.68 31.32
N GLU A 455 7.72 -32.79 32.34
CA GLU A 455 7.30 -32.95 33.75
C GLU A 455 7.30 -31.60 34.47
N TRP A 456 8.32 -30.77 34.24
CA TRP A 456 8.51 -29.53 35.00
C TRP A 456 7.49 -28.44 34.67
N LEU A 457 7.00 -28.32 33.42
CA LEU A 457 6.03 -27.26 33.09
C LEU A 457 4.64 -27.50 33.73
N PRO A 458 4.10 -28.74 33.78
CA PRO A 458 2.95 -29.05 34.62
C PRO A 458 3.18 -28.77 36.12
N GLU A 459 4.34 -29.11 36.69
CA GLU A 459 4.65 -28.80 38.09
C GLU A 459 4.72 -27.30 38.36
N LEU A 460 5.28 -26.52 37.43
CA LEU A 460 5.27 -25.06 37.51
C LEU A 460 3.84 -24.51 37.48
N ALA A 461 2.94 -25.12 36.71
CA ALA A 461 1.53 -24.75 36.68
C ALA A 461 0.86 -24.97 38.04
N ASP A 462 1.10 -26.11 38.69
CA ASP A 462 0.62 -26.40 40.04
C ASP A 462 1.16 -25.38 41.07
N ARG A 463 2.42 -24.97 40.91
CA ARG A 463 3.01 -23.93 41.77
C ARG A 463 2.38 -22.56 41.55
N PHE A 464 2.11 -22.16 40.30
CA PHE A 464 1.38 -20.93 40.03
C PHE A 464 -0.01 -20.95 40.64
N GLU A 465 -0.73 -22.08 40.53
CA GLU A 465 -2.04 -22.25 41.14
C GLU A 465 -1.98 -22.11 42.68
N ALA A 466 -1.00 -22.73 43.32
CA ALA A 466 -0.85 -22.72 44.78
C ALA A 466 -0.38 -21.36 45.34
N GLU A 467 0.60 -20.72 44.71
CA GLU A 467 1.23 -19.50 45.23
C GLU A 467 0.54 -18.22 44.74
N LEU A 468 0.00 -18.25 43.52
CA LEU A 468 -0.56 -17.09 42.84
C LEU A 468 -2.06 -17.21 42.54
N GLY A 469 -2.74 -18.29 42.93
CA GLY A 469 -4.20 -18.40 42.88
C GLY A 469 -4.90 -17.50 43.91
N GLU A 470 -6.21 -17.30 43.74
CA GLU A 470 -7.03 -16.62 44.74
C GLU A 470 -7.21 -17.52 45.98
N ILE A 471 -6.86 -17.00 47.17
CA ILE A 471 -7.15 -17.70 48.43
C ILE A 471 -8.62 -17.45 48.77
N GLY A 472 -9.52 -18.31 48.26
CA GLY A 472 -10.88 -18.44 48.80
C GLY A 472 -11.99 -18.73 47.78
N ALA A 473 -12.22 -20.00 47.47
CA ALA A 473 -13.57 -20.56 47.27
C ALA A 473 -13.50 -22.09 47.34
N ASP A 474 -13.90 -22.66 48.47
CA ASP A 474 -14.32 -24.07 48.56
C ASP A 474 -15.53 -24.28 47.62
N GLN A 475 -15.33 -24.59 46.35
CA GLN A 475 -16.29 -25.35 45.54
C GLN A 475 -15.58 -26.22 44.48
N PRO A 476 -16.01 -27.48 44.30
CA PRO A 476 -15.41 -28.39 43.34
C PRO A 476 -15.82 -27.99 41.91
N VAL A 477 -14.84 -27.87 41.02
CA VAL A 477 -15.08 -27.64 39.60
C VAL A 477 -15.55 -28.95 38.96
N ALA A 478 -16.87 -29.13 38.88
CA ALA A 478 -17.52 -30.19 38.11
C ALA A 478 -18.33 -29.58 36.96
N GLY A 479 -17.99 -29.98 35.73
CA GLY A 479 -18.80 -29.74 34.53
C GLY A 479 -18.37 -28.52 33.70
N ASN A 480 -18.48 -28.68 32.37
CA ASN A 480 -18.25 -27.66 31.35
C ASN A 480 -18.90 -26.32 31.74
N LEU A 481 -18.11 -25.39 32.32
CA LEU A 481 -18.47 -23.98 32.39
C LEU A 481 -17.92 -23.26 31.15
N PRO A 482 -18.67 -22.30 30.59
CA PRO A 482 -18.13 -21.39 29.60
C PRO A 482 -16.95 -20.60 30.22
N LEU A 483 -15.95 -20.28 29.39
CA LEU A 483 -14.69 -19.56 29.71
C LEU A 483 -14.89 -18.10 30.17
N THR A 484 -15.88 -17.85 31.02
CA THR A 484 -16.26 -16.52 31.51
C THR A 484 -16.63 -16.61 32.98
N ASP A 485 -15.66 -16.80 33.88
CA ASP A 485 -15.53 -16.05 35.14
C ASP A 485 -14.39 -16.59 36.02
N ALA A 486 -13.71 -15.66 36.72
CA ALA A 486 -12.56 -15.83 37.62
C ALA A 486 -11.20 -16.18 36.97
N CYS A 487 -10.54 -15.20 36.32
CA CYS A 487 -9.17 -15.35 35.78
C CYS A 487 -8.16 -14.30 36.28
N CYS A 488 -8.57 -13.34 37.11
CA CYS A 488 -7.72 -12.24 37.53
C CYS A 488 -7.36 -12.41 39.01
N SER A 489 -6.47 -13.35 39.31
CA SER A 489 -5.78 -13.27 40.60
C SER A 489 -4.96 -11.99 40.61
N ASP A 490 -5.24 -11.09 41.57
CA ASP A 490 -4.46 -9.86 41.79
C ASP A 490 -2.97 -10.15 42.01
N ARG A 491 -2.61 -11.40 42.30
CA ARG A 491 -1.24 -11.88 42.56
C ARG A 491 -0.48 -12.32 41.30
N PHE A 492 -1.14 -12.49 40.15
CA PHE A 492 -0.50 -13.00 38.93
C PHE A 492 0.03 -11.87 38.04
N PHE A 493 1.16 -11.28 38.43
CA PHE A 493 1.82 -10.18 37.72
C PHE A 493 3.34 -10.32 37.68
N GLU A 494 3.98 -9.54 36.81
CA GLU A 494 5.37 -9.75 36.41
C GLU A 494 6.34 -10.09 37.56
N SER A 495 6.38 -9.30 38.64
CA SER A 495 7.35 -9.53 39.73
C SER A 495 7.08 -10.81 40.53
N ASN A 496 5.81 -11.16 40.74
CA ASN A 496 5.43 -12.39 41.44
C ASN A 496 5.70 -13.61 40.57
N ILE A 497 5.34 -13.53 39.28
CA ILE A 497 5.63 -14.57 38.29
C ILE A 497 7.14 -14.78 38.22
N GLU A 498 7.93 -13.71 38.14
CA GLU A 498 9.38 -13.80 38.09
C GLU A 498 9.97 -14.47 39.34
N ALA A 499 9.47 -14.13 40.53
CA ALA A 499 9.91 -14.74 41.78
C ALA A 499 9.66 -16.25 41.79
N VAL A 500 8.44 -16.68 41.43
CA VAL A 500 8.07 -18.10 41.38
C VAL A 500 8.91 -18.86 40.37
N VAL A 501 9.06 -18.34 39.15
CA VAL A 501 9.82 -19.04 38.10
C VAL A 501 11.32 -19.09 38.44
N LYS A 502 11.89 -18.05 39.06
CA LYS A 502 13.29 -18.06 39.53
C LYS A 502 13.52 -19.12 40.60
N ALA A 503 12.67 -19.16 41.62
CA ALA A 503 12.76 -20.16 42.69
C ALA A 503 12.60 -21.58 42.14
N PHE A 504 11.65 -21.79 41.23
CA PHE A 504 11.45 -23.08 40.57
C PHE A 504 12.65 -23.50 39.71
N ALA A 505 13.26 -22.56 38.97
CA ALA A 505 14.46 -22.83 38.17
C ALA A 505 15.65 -23.23 39.04
N GLU A 506 15.84 -22.56 40.17
CA GLU A 506 16.88 -22.86 41.15
C GLU A 506 16.68 -24.26 41.77
N GLU A 507 15.45 -24.60 42.18
CA GLU A 507 15.09 -25.91 42.71
C GLU A 507 15.38 -27.04 41.71
N LYS A 508 15.03 -26.84 40.44
CA LYS A 508 15.29 -27.83 39.37
C LYS A 508 16.75 -27.82 38.89
N GLY A 509 17.60 -26.95 39.43
CA GLY A 509 19.01 -26.83 39.03
C GLY A 509 19.20 -26.45 37.56
N THR A 510 18.27 -25.67 36.98
CA THR A 510 18.27 -25.30 35.56
C THR A 510 18.38 -23.80 35.33
N LYS A 511 18.68 -23.40 34.10
CA LYS A 511 18.69 -21.98 33.73
C LYS A 511 17.27 -21.48 33.57
N LEU A 512 16.96 -20.32 34.15
CA LEU A 512 15.67 -19.62 33.99
C LEU A 512 15.17 -19.57 32.53
N GLY A 513 16.10 -19.31 31.59
CA GLY A 513 15.78 -19.23 30.16
C GLY A 513 15.27 -20.54 29.55
N VAL A 514 15.58 -21.72 30.13
CA VAL A 514 15.07 -23.01 29.65
C VAL A 514 13.57 -23.10 29.95
N ILE A 515 13.18 -22.84 31.19
CA ILE A 515 11.77 -22.85 31.62
C ILE A 515 10.99 -21.76 30.90
N MET A 516 11.51 -20.53 30.85
CA MET A 516 10.82 -19.39 30.22
C MET A 516 10.59 -19.61 28.72
N ASN A 517 11.57 -20.14 27.98
CA ASN A 517 11.39 -20.41 26.55
C ASN A 517 10.50 -21.63 26.29
N GLY A 518 10.53 -22.65 27.16
CA GLY A 518 9.60 -23.78 27.08
C GLY A 518 8.16 -23.34 27.32
N ALA A 519 7.93 -22.58 28.40
CA ALA A 519 6.64 -21.96 28.69
C ALA A 519 6.18 -21.06 27.54
N ARG A 520 7.07 -20.28 26.92
CA ARG A 520 6.74 -19.47 25.73
C ARG A 520 6.11 -20.32 24.64
N THR A 521 6.80 -21.39 24.26
CA THR A 521 6.34 -22.25 23.17
C THR A 521 4.95 -22.81 23.49
N LEU A 522 4.70 -23.27 24.72
CA LEU A 522 3.37 -23.76 25.13
C LEU A 522 2.30 -22.67 25.17
N LEU A 523 2.67 -21.43 25.54
CA LEU A 523 1.73 -20.33 25.68
C LEU A 523 1.40 -19.63 24.37
N THR A 524 2.35 -19.52 23.44
CA THR A 524 2.19 -18.69 22.25
C THR A 524 2.43 -19.42 20.93
N GLY A 525 2.89 -20.67 20.97
CA GLY A 525 3.24 -21.44 19.78
C GLY A 525 4.55 -21.03 19.11
N VAL A 526 5.19 -19.93 19.52
CA VAL A 526 6.34 -19.34 18.83
C VAL A 526 7.57 -19.20 19.74
N ALA A 527 8.77 -19.21 19.16
CA ALA A 527 10.02 -19.13 19.92
C ALA A 527 10.35 -17.70 20.42
N VAL A 528 9.83 -16.67 19.74
CA VAL A 528 10.18 -15.27 19.97
C VAL A 528 8.90 -14.46 20.12
N GLY A 529 8.90 -13.50 21.04
CA GLY A 529 7.77 -12.63 21.30
C GLY A 529 8.13 -11.54 22.31
N PRO A 530 7.12 -10.88 22.90
CA PRO A 530 7.29 -9.94 24.01
C PRO A 530 7.97 -10.56 25.23
N SER A 531 8.22 -9.75 26.28
CA SER A 531 8.72 -10.27 27.56
C SER A 531 7.86 -11.43 28.04
N MET A 532 8.49 -12.52 28.49
CA MET A 532 7.75 -13.69 28.96
C MET A 532 6.86 -13.38 30.16
N LEU A 533 7.28 -12.43 31.01
CA LEU A 533 6.48 -12.01 32.16
C LEU A 533 5.18 -11.33 31.69
N SER A 534 5.28 -10.41 30.74
CA SER A 534 4.11 -9.76 30.13
C SER A 534 3.23 -10.76 29.39
N VAL A 535 3.81 -11.80 28.77
CA VAL A 535 3.04 -12.89 28.14
C VAL A 535 2.22 -13.65 29.17
N PHE A 536 2.83 -14.07 30.29
CA PHE A 536 2.08 -14.72 31.37
C PHE A 536 0.94 -13.82 31.84
N GLU A 537 1.23 -12.58 32.21
CA GLU A 537 0.23 -11.63 32.71
C GLU A 537 -0.90 -11.39 31.71
N THR A 538 -0.58 -11.22 30.42
CA THR A 538 -1.57 -11.00 29.35
C THR A 538 -2.43 -12.23 29.09
N ILE A 539 -1.85 -13.44 29.13
CA ILE A 539 -2.60 -14.68 28.94
C ILE A 539 -3.47 -14.98 30.17
N GLY A 540 -3.02 -14.63 31.37
CA GLY A 540 -3.70 -14.84 32.63
C GLY A 540 -3.49 -16.23 33.21
N LEU A 541 -3.62 -16.34 34.54
CA LEU A 541 -3.29 -17.53 35.33
C LEU A 541 -3.96 -18.81 34.82
N SER A 542 -5.29 -18.80 34.67
CA SER A 542 -6.05 -20.02 34.33
C SER A 542 -5.67 -20.59 32.97
N ARG A 543 -5.48 -19.72 31.96
CA ARG A 543 -5.03 -20.13 30.62
C ARG A 543 -3.57 -20.58 30.64
N THR A 544 -2.72 -19.91 31.42
CA THR A 544 -1.35 -20.35 31.64
C THR A 544 -1.30 -21.77 32.21
N ILE A 545 -2.04 -22.05 33.29
CA ILE A 545 -2.09 -23.38 33.90
C ILE A 545 -2.54 -24.42 32.87
N TYR A 546 -3.65 -24.14 32.18
CA TYR A 546 -4.19 -25.02 31.15
C TYR A 546 -3.15 -25.36 30.07
N ARG A 547 -2.46 -24.35 29.53
CA ARG A 547 -1.47 -24.53 28.46
C ARG A 547 -0.20 -25.21 28.93
N LEU A 548 0.29 -24.92 30.13
CA LEU A 548 1.48 -25.58 30.68
C LEU A 548 1.23 -27.06 31.01
N LYS A 549 0.00 -27.43 31.39
CA LYS A 549 -0.41 -28.82 31.59
C LYS A 549 -0.72 -29.55 30.27
N SER A 550 -0.87 -28.84 29.16
CA SER A 550 -1.22 -29.40 27.86
C SER A 550 -0.14 -30.32 27.29
N ARG A 551 -0.59 -31.39 26.63
CA ARG A 551 0.26 -32.35 25.90
C ARG A 551 0.34 -32.08 24.40
N LEU A 552 -0.43 -31.13 23.86
CA LEU A 552 -0.58 -30.91 22.42
C LEU A 552 0.76 -30.66 21.70
N ALA A 553 1.57 -29.72 22.19
CA ALA A 553 2.86 -29.39 21.59
C ALA A 553 3.89 -30.54 21.62
N TRP A 554 3.71 -31.50 22.53
CA TRP A 554 4.59 -32.66 22.68
C TRP A 554 4.23 -33.78 21.70
N ASN A 555 3.00 -33.77 21.18
CA ASN A 555 2.48 -34.77 20.27
C ASN A 555 2.64 -34.37 18.78
N GLU A 556 3.05 -33.12 18.50
CA GLU A 556 3.36 -32.67 17.14
C GLU A 556 4.60 -33.38 16.59
N GLY A 557 4.35 -34.47 15.85
CA GLY A 557 5.36 -35.40 15.34
C GLY A 557 4.87 -36.86 15.34
N VAL A 558 3.82 -37.16 16.12
CA VAL A 558 3.12 -38.45 16.09
C VAL A 558 2.20 -38.48 14.87
N LYS A 559 2.43 -39.42 13.93
CA LYS A 559 1.65 -39.55 12.68
C LYS A 559 0.21 -40.07 12.88
N ASP A 560 -0.17 -40.44 14.10
CA ASP A 560 -1.47 -41.03 14.41
C ASP A 560 -2.51 -39.96 14.76
N PRO A 561 -3.55 -39.75 13.94
CA PRO A 561 -4.59 -38.75 14.17
C PRO A 561 -5.50 -39.04 15.37
N VAL A 562 -5.38 -40.20 16.03
CA VAL A 562 -6.12 -40.53 17.26
C VAL A 562 -5.37 -40.04 18.52
N VAL A 563 -4.06 -39.80 18.41
CA VAL A 563 -3.18 -39.31 19.49
C VAL A 563 -2.98 -37.79 19.45
N ARG A 564 -3.21 -37.19 18.27
CA ARG A 564 -3.28 -35.74 18.04
C ARG A 564 -4.62 -35.20 18.51
#